data_AF-A0A926DQE4-F1
#
_entry.id   AF-A0A926DQE4-F1
#
_cell.length_a   1.000
_cell.length_b   1.000
_cell.length_c   1.000
_cell.angle_alpha   90.00
_cell.angle_beta   90.00
_cell.angle_gamma   90.00
#
_symmetry.space_group_name_H-M   'P 1'
#
loop_
_entity.id
_entity.type
_entity.pdbx_description
1 polymer ?
#
loop_
_entity_poly.entity_id
_entity_poly.type
_entity_poly.pdbx_seq_one_letter_code
_entity_poly.pdbx_strand_id
1 'polypeptide(L)'
;MSIAEKLTQIAENEQAVFEAGKKSEYDTFWDVYQENGNKISYRFAFYGSSWNDTTFHPKYPIKMYKGQQQQLAFYYFRGTHIDVDIDFRAVGYSQIFQSASLLKTISKLIVTDEVTYTNWFAGCTALEDITIEGTIGNDISFPDSALLTKASIESIIGALSGTVTGKTLTVNAAAKQVAFTDSEWAELIGTKPNWTISLV
;
A
#
# COMPACT_ATOMS: atom_id res chain seq x y z
N MET A 1 -34.19 -36.06 18.61
CA MET A 1 -34.22 -34.65 18.21
C MET A 1 -35.64 -34.11 18.35
N SER A 2 -35.87 -33.18 19.26
CA SER A 2 -37.15 -32.51 19.49
C SER A 2 -37.50 -31.56 18.34
N ILE A 3 -38.76 -31.11 18.27
CA ILE A 3 -39.18 -30.09 17.29
C ILE A 3 -38.40 -28.79 17.51
N ALA A 4 -38.16 -28.42 18.76
CA ALA A 4 -37.35 -27.24 19.09
C ALA A 4 -35.92 -27.37 18.56
N GLU A 5 -35.27 -28.52 18.77
CA GLU A 5 -33.91 -28.77 18.25
C GLU A 5 -33.85 -28.72 16.72
N LYS A 6 -34.89 -29.21 16.02
CA LYS A 6 -34.97 -29.12 14.55
C LYS A 6 -35.12 -27.68 14.06
N LEU A 7 -35.94 -26.87 14.73
CA LEU A 7 -36.14 -25.45 14.36
C LEU A 7 -34.86 -24.64 14.56
N THR A 8 -34.13 -24.88 15.65
CA THR A 8 -32.81 -24.26 15.88
C THR A 8 -31.83 -24.63 14.78
N GLN A 9 -31.73 -25.92 14.43
CA GLN A 9 -30.83 -26.37 13.37
C GLN A 9 -31.16 -25.75 12.00
N ILE A 10 -32.44 -25.57 11.68
CA ILE A 10 -32.87 -24.91 10.43
C ILE A 10 -32.42 -23.46 10.42
N ALA A 11 -32.65 -22.70 11.51
CA ALA A 11 -32.26 -21.31 11.60
C ALA A 11 -30.74 -21.11 11.48
N GLU A 12 -29.95 -21.98 12.13
CA GLU A 12 -28.49 -21.99 12.01
C GLU A 12 -28.03 -22.29 10.58
N ASN A 13 -28.66 -23.27 9.93
CA ASN A 13 -28.35 -23.63 8.54
C ASN A 13 -28.73 -22.52 7.55
N GLU A 14 -29.87 -21.85 7.75
CA GLU A 14 -30.30 -20.71 6.92
C GLU A 14 -29.30 -19.56 7.01
N GLN A 15 -28.85 -19.21 8.22
CA GLN A 15 -27.83 -18.19 8.40
C GLN A 15 -26.52 -18.61 7.73
N ALA A 16 -26.08 -19.86 7.90
CA ALA A 16 -24.85 -20.36 7.30
C ALA A 16 -24.89 -20.32 5.76
N VAL A 17 -26.02 -20.70 5.15
CA VAL A 17 -26.21 -20.63 3.70
C VAL A 17 -26.22 -19.19 3.20
N PHE A 18 -26.87 -18.27 3.92
CA PHE A 18 -26.88 -16.86 3.58
C PHE A 18 -25.47 -16.24 3.62
N GLU A 19 -24.71 -16.50 4.68
CA GLU A 19 -23.31 -16.03 4.79
C GLU A 19 -22.42 -16.64 3.70
N ALA A 20 -22.59 -17.93 3.38
CA ALA A 20 -21.88 -18.59 2.29
C ALA A 20 -22.20 -17.96 0.93
N GLY A 21 -23.47 -17.61 0.68
CA GLY A 21 -23.90 -16.90 -0.52
C GLY A 21 -23.22 -15.54 -0.67
N LYS A 22 -23.25 -14.71 0.38
CA LYS A 22 -22.56 -13.40 0.38
C LYS A 22 -21.07 -13.53 0.11
N LYS A 23 -20.40 -14.50 0.76
CA LYS A 23 -18.98 -14.75 0.52
C LYS A 23 -18.72 -15.18 -0.92
N SER A 24 -19.55 -16.06 -1.47
CA SER A 24 -19.43 -16.52 -2.86
C SER A 24 -19.57 -15.37 -3.86
N GLU A 25 -20.52 -14.47 -3.65
CA GLU A 25 -20.69 -13.27 -4.50
C GLU A 25 -19.50 -12.32 -4.38
N TYR A 26 -19.01 -12.10 -3.15
CA TYR A 26 -17.83 -11.29 -2.88
C TYR A 26 -16.58 -11.84 -3.57
N ASP A 27 -16.35 -13.15 -3.43
CA ASP A 27 -15.22 -13.82 -4.04
C ASP A 27 -15.29 -13.74 -5.57
N THR A 28 -16.49 -13.95 -6.13
CA THR A 28 -16.75 -13.86 -7.57
C THR A 28 -16.49 -12.45 -8.09
N PHE A 29 -16.91 -11.42 -7.35
CA PHE A 29 -16.65 -10.03 -7.71
C PHE A 29 -15.16 -9.78 -7.89
N TRP A 30 -14.32 -10.16 -6.91
CA TRP A 30 -12.87 -9.93 -7.00
C TRP A 30 -12.16 -10.81 -8.02
N ASP A 31 -12.62 -12.05 -8.21
CA ASP A 31 -12.13 -12.92 -9.29
C ASP A 31 -12.36 -12.29 -10.66
N VAL A 32 -13.56 -11.75 -10.91
CA VAL A 32 -13.87 -11.07 -12.16
C VAL A 32 -13.13 -9.73 -12.24
N TYR A 33 -13.20 -8.91 -11.18
CA TYR A 33 -12.63 -7.57 -11.17
C TYR A 33 -11.12 -7.56 -11.35
N GLN A 34 -10.39 -8.51 -10.74
CA GLN A 34 -8.94 -8.64 -10.87
C GLN A 34 -8.52 -9.62 -11.98
N GLU A 35 -9.47 -10.08 -12.81
CA GLU A 35 -9.24 -11.01 -13.92
C GLU A 35 -8.48 -12.28 -13.45
N ASN A 36 -8.90 -12.85 -12.32
CA ASN A 36 -8.25 -13.98 -11.63
C ASN A 36 -6.75 -13.70 -11.37
N GLY A 37 -6.42 -12.46 -10.98
CA GLY A 37 -5.06 -12.00 -10.71
C GLY A 37 -4.24 -11.62 -11.95
N ASN A 38 -4.85 -11.61 -13.14
CA ASN A 38 -4.17 -11.21 -14.38
C ASN A 38 -4.32 -9.72 -14.71
N LYS A 39 -5.18 -8.99 -13.98
CA LYS A 39 -5.34 -7.55 -14.18
C LYS A 39 -4.05 -6.81 -13.85
N ILE A 40 -3.56 -6.03 -14.81
CA ILE A 40 -2.31 -5.28 -14.73
C ILE A 40 -2.50 -3.75 -14.76
N SER A 41 -3.74 -3.26 -14.76
CA SER A 41 -4.09 -1.83 -14.87
C SER A 41 -5.19 -1.44 -13.91
N TYR A 42 -4.88 -0.48 -13.03
CA TYR A 42 -5.72 -0.02 -11.93
C TYR A 42 -5.90 1.50 -11.92
N ARG A 43 -5.84 2.14 -13.09
CA ARG A 43 -6.12 3.58 -13.21
C ARG A 43 -7.45 3.93 -12.58
N PHE A 44 -7.45 4.87 -11.63
CA PHE A 44 -8.65 5.29 -10.90
C PHE A 44 -9.44 4.15 -10.22
N ALA A 45 -8.89 2.93 -10.16
CA ALA A 45 -9.63 1.74 -9.75
C ALA A 45 -10.18 1.88 -8.34
N PHE A 46 -9.36 2.44 -7.45
CA PHE A 46 -9.66 2.65 -6.04
C PHE A 46 -9.69 4.15 -5.69
N TYR A 47 -10.04 4.99 -6.67
CA TYR A 47 -10.18 6.43 -6.49
C TYR A 47 -11.37 6.76 -5.60
N GLY A 48 -11.17 7.71 -4.68
CA GLY A 48 -12.24 8.36 -3.93
C GLY A 48 -12.73 7.58 -2.73
N SER A 49 -13.80 8.09 -2.12
CA SER A 49 -14.21 7.73 -0.77
C SER A 49 -14.98 6.42 -0.62
N SER A 50 -15.36 5.78 -1.72
CA SER A 50 -16.16 4.55 -1.70
C SER A 50 -15.34 3.30 -1.35
N TRP A 51 -14.01 3.38 -1.45
CA TRP A 51 -13.10 2.30 -1.12
C TRP A 51 -12.58 2.47 0.32
N ASN A 52 -13.04 1.60 1.21
CA ASN A 52 -12.75 1.59 2.64
C ASN A 52 -12.60 0.15 3.15
N ASP A 53 -12.35 -0.02 4.45
CA ASP A 53 -12.10 -1.32 5.07
C ASP A 53 -13.26 -2.32 5.01
N THR A 54 -14.45 -1.91 4.53
CA THR A 54 -15.58 -2.81 4.29
C THR A 54 -15.69 -3.22 2.82
N THR A 55 -15.23 -2.37 1.91
CA THR A 55 -15.43 -2.54 0.46
C THR A 55 -14.18 -2.97 -0.28
N PHE A 56 -12.99 -2.76 0.31
CA PHE A 56 -11.70 -3.05 -0.30
C PHE A 56 -11.06 -4.30 0.32
N HIS A 57 -11.30 -5.48 -0.25
CA HIS A 57 -10.55 -6.71 0.05
C HIS A 57 -10.20 -7.46 -1.24
N PRO A 58 -9.24 -6.94 -2.03
CA PRO A 58 -8.72 -7.67 -3.18
C PRO A 58 -8.26 -9.07 -2.80
N LYS A 59 -8.52 -10.05 -3.67
CA LYS A 59 -8.09 -11.44 -3.50
C LYS A 59 -6.67 -11.70 -3.99
N TYR A 60 -6.24 -10.91 -4.97
CA TYR A 60 -4.96 -11.08 -5.66
C TYR A 60 -4.09 -9.85 -5.46
N PRO A 61 -2.74 -9.99 -5.59
CA PRO A 61 -1.84 -8.86 -5.65
C PRO A 61 -2.27 -7.84 -6.72
N ILE A 62 -2.10 -6.56 -6.41
CA ILE A 62 -2.43 -5.47 -7.31
C ILE A 62 -1.22 -5.18 -8.17
N LYS A 63 -1.28 -5.63 -9.42
CA LYS A 63 -0.18 -5.51 -10.39
C LYS A 63 -0.38 -4.26 -11.26
N MET A 64 0.64 -3.42 -11.34
CA MET A 64 0.64 -2.19 -12.14
C MET A 64 1.86 -2.16 -13.06
N TYR A 65 1.68 -2.63 -14.29
CA TYR A 65 2.77 -2.87 -15.26
C TYR A 65 2.78 -1.89 -16.44
N LYS A 66 3.91 -1.89 -17.15
CA LYS A 66 4.31 -0.98 -18.23
C LYS A 66 3.28 -0.83 -19.34
N GLY A 67 3.18 0.38 -19.88
CA GLY A 67 2.32 0.72 -21.03
C GLY A 67 0.88 1.09 -20.68
N GLN A 68 0.54 1.11 -19.39
CA GLN A 68 -0.80 1.45 -18.89
C GLN A 68 -0.75 2.76 -18.10
N GLN A 69 -1.77 3.62 -18.20
CA GLN A 69 -1.84 4.81 -17.34
C GLN A 69 -2.33 4.38 -15.95
N GLN A 70 -1.48 4.34 -14.92
CA GLN A 70 -1.84 3.85 -13.57
C GLN A 70 -2.19 4.97 -12.58
N GLN A 71 -2.37 6.17 -13.09
CA GLN A 71 -2.57 7.39 -12.30
C GLN A 71 -3.72 7.22 -11.31
N LEU A 72 -3.49 7.75 -10.09
CA LEU A 72 -4.52 7.98 -9.10
C LEU A 72 -5.25 6.71 -8.66
N ALA A 73 -4.58 5.55 -8.73
CA ALA A 73 -5.16 4.26 -8.40
C ALA A 73 -5.80 4.23 -7.00
N PHE A 74 -5.15 4.87 -6.01
CA PHE A 74 -5.60 4.97 -4.62
C PHE A 74 -5.75 6.43 -4.16
N TYR A 75 -6.00 7.34 -5.09
CA TYR A 75 -6.14 8.75 -4.76
C TYR A 75 -7.39 8.99 -3.91
N TYR A 76 -7.26 9.68 -2.78
CA TYR A 76 -8.33 9.81 -1.76
C TYR A 76 -8.88 8.48 -1.22
N PHE A 77 -8.12 7.39 -1.30
CA PHE A 77 -8.51 6.11 -0.71
C PHE A 77 -8.82 6.25 0.79
N ARG A 78 -9.91 5.62 1.24
CA ARG A 78 -10.41 5.74 2.63
C ARG A 78 -10.24 4.48 3.47
N GLY A 79 -9.68 3.42 2.89
CA GLY A 79 -9.27 2.26 3.68
C GLY A 79 -8.07 2.60 4.54
N THR A 80 -7.99 1.92 5.68
CA THR A 80 -6.88 1.99 6.61
C THR A 80 -5.82 0.95 6.30
N HIS A 81 -6.16 -0.14 5.60
CA HIS A 81 -5.25 -1.23 5.27
C HIS A 81 -5.30 -1.61 3.78
N ILE A 82 -4.14 -1.95 3.23
CA ILE A 82 -4.01 -2.68 1.97
C ILE A 82 -3.21 -3.96 2.27
N ASP A 83 -3.95 -5.06 2.45
CA ASP A 83 -3.42 -6.35 2.92
C ASP A 83 -2.98 -7.30 1.81
N VAL A 84 -2.73 -6.75 0.61
CA VAL A 84 -2.19 -7.48 -0.52
C VAL A 84 -0.94 -6.78 -1.03
N ASP A 85 -0.04 -7.56 -1.62
CA ASP A 85 1.13 -7.01 -2.29
C ASP A 85 0.70 -6.09 -3.44
N ILE A 86 1.36 -4.93 -3.53
CA ILE A 86 1.21 -4.02 -4.66
C ILE A 86 2.49 -4.04 -5.48
N ASP A 87 2.40 -4.48 -6.74
CA ASP A 87 3.55 -4.72 -7.62
C ASP A 87 3.68 -3.64 -8.71
N PHE A 88 4.63 -2.73 -8.53
CA PHE A 88 4.98 -1.63 -9.42
C PHE A 88 6.22 -1.94 -10.25
N ARG A 89 6.08 -2.81 -11.26
CA ARG A 89 7.14 -3.10 -12.24
C ARG A 89 7.00 -2.26 -13.50
N ALA A 90 7.14 -0.95 -13.30
CA ALA A 90 7.21 0.14 -14.29
C ALA A 90 5.86 0.72 -14.74
N VAL A 91 5.49 1.88 -14.19
CA VAL A 91 4.80 3.00 -14.87
C VAL A 91 5.17 4.30 -14.15
N GLY A 92 5.70 5.30 -14.87
CA GLY A 92 6.10 6.60 -14.32
C GLY A 92 4.98 7.64 -14.36
N TYR A 93 4.03 7.57 -13.43
CA TYR A 93 3.06 8.65 -13.23
C TYR A 93 2.67 8.87 -11.76
N SER A 94 2.13 10.06 -11.51
CA SER A 94 2.03 10.72 -10.21
C SER A 94 0.83 10.27 -9.35
N GLN A 95 0.93 10.51 -8.05
CA GLN A 95 -0.19 10.61 -7.10
C GLN A 95 -0.96 9.31 -6.83
N ILE A 96 -0.27 8.16 -6.79
CA ILE A 96 -0.91 6.86 -6.54
C ILE A 96 -1.73 6.84 -5.24
N PHE A 97 -1.10 7.17 -4.10
CA PHE A 97 -1.75 7.18 -2.78
C PHE A 97 -2.03 8.60 -2.29
N GLN A 98 -1.94 9.61 -3.17
CA GLN A 98 -2.04 10.99 -2.70
C GLN A 98 -3.38 11.22 -2.02
N SER A 99 -3.33 11.89 -0.88
CA SER A 99 -4.48 12.20 -0.03
C SER A 99 -5.22 10.98 0.52
N ALA A 100 -4.60 9.79 0.53
CA ALA A 100 -5.07 8.64 1.30
C ALA A 100 -4.80 8.85 2.81
N SER A 101 -5.45 9.85 3.40
CA SER A 101 -5.13 10.36 4.74
C SER A 101 -5.48 9.42 5.89
N LEU A 102 -6.22 8.34 5.60
CA LEU A 102 -6.60 7.31 6.57
C LEU A 102 -5.78 6.03 6.41
N LEU A 103 -4.99 5.91 5.34
CA LEU A 103 -4.19 4.72 5.06
C LEU A 103 -3.08 4.60 6.11
N LYS A 104 -3.16 3.54 6.91
CA LYS A 104 -2.21 3.21 7.98
C LYS A 104 -1.18 2.20 7.52
N THR A 105 -1.63 1.20 6.78
CA THR A 105 -0.81 0.03 6.47
C THR A 105 -0.85 -0.28 4.98
N ILE A 106 0.32 -0.44 4.39
CA ILE A 106 0.52 -1.08 3.08
C ILE A 106 1.42 -2.29 3.34
N SER A 107 0.88 -3.51 3.27
CA SER A 107 1.64 -4.71 3.65
C SER A 107 2.97 -4.82 2.89
N LYS A 108 2.92 -4.62 1.57
CA LYS A 108 4.12 -4.62 0.73
C LYS A 108 3.95 -3.81 -0.54
N LEU A 109 4.95 -2.99 -0.84
CA LEU A 109 5.14 -2.30 -2.09
C LEU A 109 6.36 -2.88 -2.81
N ILE A 110 6.14 -3.58 -3.92
CA ILE A 110 7.22 -4.11 -4.76
C ILE A 110 7.54 -3.06 -5.83
N VAL A 111 8.80 -2.63 -5.91
CA VAL A 111 9.25 -1.53 -6.76
C VAL A 111 10.42 -1.90 -7.68
N THR A 112 10.67 -1.05 -8.67
CA THR A 112 11.81 -1.14 -9.61
C THR A 112 12.48 0.21 -9.79
N ASP A 113 13.71 0.21 -10.30
CA ASP A 113 14.50 1.42 -10.53
C ASP A 113 13.96 2.29 -11.67
N GLU A 114 13.04 1.76 -12.48
CA GLU A 114 12.34 2.48 -13.55
C GLU A 114 11.17 3.36 -13.07
N VAL A 115 10.71 3.24 -11.82
CA VAL A 115 9.52 3.94 -11.33
C VAL A 115 9.83 5.39 -10.94
N THR A 116 8.90 6.31 -11.24
CA THR A 116 8.94 7.72 -10.80
C THR A 116 7.84 7.99 -9.78
N TYR A 117 8.20 8.46 -8.58
CA TYR A 117 7.31 8.55 -7.41
C TYR A 117 6.76 9.95 -7.12
N THR A 118 6.23 10.63 -8.14
CA THR A 118 5.78 12.03 -7.98
C THR A 118 4.54 12.13 -7.08
N ASN A 119 4.68 12.72 -5.89
CA ASN A 119 3.61 12.96 -4.91
C ASN A 119 2.84 11.70 -4.49
N TRP A 120 3.46 10.51 -4.50
CA TRP A 120 2.74 9.27 -4.21
C TRP A 120 2.13 9.26 -2.80
N PHE A 121 2.89 9.69 -1.79
CA PHE A 121 2.47 9.66 -0.39
C PHE A 121 2.16 11.06 0.19
N ALA A 122 2.00 12.06 -0.68
CA ALA A 122 1.58 13.39 -0.23
C ALA A 122 0.17 13.30 0.39
N GLY A 123 0.00 13.82 1.61
CA GLY A 123 -1.24 13.72 2.38
C GLY A 123 -1.51 12.36 3.03
N CYS A 124 -0.57 11.42 3.03
CA CYS A 124 -0.66 10.15 3.76
C CYS A 124 -0.31 10.35 5.25
N THR A 125 -1.13 11.12 5.96
CA THR A 125 -0.89 11.55 7.35
C THR A 125 -1.00 10.45 8.39
N ALA A 126 -1.73 9.38 8.08
CA ALA A 126 -1.93 8.24 8.98
C ALA A 126 -1.00 7.05 8.69
N LEU A 127 -0.11 7.15 7.68
CA LEU A 127 0.72 6.02 7.26
C LEU A 127 1.74 5.67 8.35
N GLU A 128 1.60 4.47 8.89
CA GLU A 128 2.37 3.90 9.99
C GLU A 128 3.32 2.81 9.45
N ASP A 129 2.76 1.85 8.70
CA ASP A 129 3.47 0.65 8.29
C ASP A 129 3.50 0.45 6.77
N ILE A 130 4.71 0.33 6.22
CA ILE A 130 4.95 -0.03 4.82
C ILE A 130 6.23 -0.84 4.68
N THR A 131 6.15 -1.97 3.99
CA THR A 131 7.35 -2.72 3.57
C THR A 131 7.65 -2.41 2.11
N ILE A 132 8.85 -1.94 1.80
CA ILE A 132 9.34 -1.82 0.43
C ILE A 132 10.19 -3.05 0.06
N GLU A 133 9.90 -3.67 -1.07
CA GLU A 133 10.73 -4.72 -1.68
C GLU A 133 11.18 -4.29 -3.08
N GLY A 134 12.43 -4.57 -3.46
CA GLY A 134 12.98 -4.22 -4.77
C GLY A 134 13.98 -3.07 -4.69
N THR A 135 14.02 -2.23 -5.73
CA THR A 135 15.02 -1.15 -5.84
C THR A 135 14.37 0.17 -6.23
N ILE A 136 14.65 1.23 -5.49
CA ILE A 136 14.22 2.59 -5.76
C ILE A 136 15.34 3.30 -6.52
N GLY A 137 15.08 3.71 -7.77
CA GLY A 137 16.05 4.39 -8.65
C GLY A 137 15.83 5.90 -8.80
N ASN A 138 14.73 6.44 -8.28
CA ASN A 138 14.32 7.83 -8.42
C ASN A 138 13.86 8.44 -7.10
N ASP A 139 13.71 9.77 -7.10
CA ASP A 139 13.25 10.52 -5.93
C ASP A 139 11.91 9.97 -5.42
N ILE A 140 11.82 9.84 -4.10
CA ILE A 140 10.65 9.35 -3.38
C ILE A 140 10.46 10.17 -2.11
N SER A 141 9.20 10.41 -1.73
CA SER A 141 8.86 11.36 -0.68
C SER A 141 7.72 10.86 0.18
N PHE A 142 7.91 10.97 1.51
CA PHE A 142 6.93 10.70 2.56
C PHE A 142 6.79 11.93 3.47
N PRO A 143 6.38 13.09 2.92
CA PRO A 143 6.52 14.37 3.62
C PRO A 143 5.53 14.50 4.78
N ASP A 144 4.34 13.90 4.67
CA ASP A 144 3.26 14.01 5.65
C ASP A 144 3.14 12.78 6.56
N SER A 145 3.95 11.73 6.33
CA SER A 145 3.84 10.44 7.04
C SER A 145 4.64 10.46 8.34
N ALA A 146 4.18 11.26 9.30
CA ALA A 146 4.81 11.46 10.60
C ALA A 146 4.81 10.22 11.53
N LEU A 147 4.04 9.19 11.18
CA LEU A 147 3.84 7.99 12.00
C LEU A 147 4.61 6.76 11.49
N LEU A 148 5.44 6.90 10.45
CA LEU A 148 6.19 5.78 9.89
C LEU A 148 7.02 5.09 10.96
N THR A 149 6.87 3.77 11.04
CA THR A 149 7.62 2.93 11.98
C THR A 149 9.09 2.82 11.60
N LYS A 150 9.94 2.49 12.58
CA LYS A 150 11.37 2.23 12.37
C LYS A 150 11.61 1.21 11.26
N ALA A 151 10.89 0.08 11.29
CA ALA A 151 10.98 -0.97 10.28
C ALA A 151 10.58 -0.48 8.88
N SER A 152 9.57 0.39 8.78
CA SER A 152 9.15 0.97 7.50
C SER A 152 10.26 1.84 6.90
N ILE A 153 10.85 2.72 7.72
CA ILE A 153 11.94 3.60 7.29
C ILE A 153 13.20 2.81 6.90
N GLU A 154 13.54 1.76 7.67
CA GLU A 154 14.62 0.83 7.35
C GLU A 154 14.38 0.13 6.00
N SER A 155 13.15 -0.32 5.72
CA SER A 155 12.81 -0.95 4.44
C SER A 155 12.94 0.02 3.26
N ILE A 156 12.49 1.28 3.44
CA ILE A 156 12.59 2.33 2.43
C ILE A 156 14.07 2.63 2.13
N ILE A 157 14.89 2.86 3.15
CA ILE A 157 16.32 3.16 2.98
C ILE A 157 17.04 1.94 2.38
N GLY A 158 16.74 0.73 2.85
CA GLY A 158 17.31 -0.51 2.32
C GLY A 158 17.10 -0.68 0.82
N ALA A 159 15.90 -0.32 0.34
CA ALA A 159 15.51 -0.39 -1.07
C ALA A 159 16.15 0.69 -1.97
N LEU A 160 16.79 1.73 -1.44
CA LEU A 160 17.45 2.75 -2.26
C LEU A 160 18.56 2.14 -3.12
N SER A 161 18.61 2.47 -4.41
CA SER A 161 19.64 1.96 -5.33
C SER A 161 21.05 2.37 -4.89
N GLY A 162 21.99 1.42 -4.92
CA GLY A 162 23.40 1.68 -4.62
C GLY A 162 24.21 2.26 -5.79
N THR A 163 23.60 2.42 -6.97
CA THR A 163 24.31 2.83 -8.21
C THR A 163 23.89 4.20 -8.73
N VAL A 164 22.69 4.69 -8.39
CA VAL A 164 22.22 6.02 -8.82
C VAL A 164 22.80 7.11 -7.92
N THR A 165 22.94 8.33 -8.44
CA THR A 165 23.47 9.48 -7.68
C THR A 165 22.58 10.70 -7.86
N GLY A 166 22.62 11.61 -6.87
CA GLY A 166 21.88 12.88 -6.96
C GLY A 166 20.36 12.72 -6.82
N LYS A 167 19.92 11.62 -6.22
CA LYS A 167 18.53 11.34 -5.91
C LYS A 167 18.23 11.67 -4.44
N THR A 168 16.96 11.96 -4.16
CA THR A 168 16.49 12.38 -2.84
C THR A 168 15.43 11.44 -2.29
N LEU A 169 15.65 10.98 -1.06
CA LEU A 169 14.60 10.44 -0.20
C LEU A 169 14.17 11.55 0.76
N THR A 170 12.88 11.89 0.78
CA THR A 170 12.30 12.81 1.77
C THR A 170 11.51 12.03 2.82
N VAL A 171 11.82 12.26 4.10
CA VAL A 171 11.15 11.64 5.26
C VAL A 171 10.64 12.74 6.18
N ASN A 172 9.46 12.55 6.76
CA ASN A 172 8.96 13.46 7.78
C ASN A 172 9.88 13.48 9.03
N ALA A 173 10.25 14.67 9.50
CA ALA A 173 11.18 14.83 10.62
C ALA A 173 10.64 14.24 11.93
N ALA A 174 9.32 14.28 12.17
CA ALA A 174 8.71 13.70 13.36
C ALA A 174 8.82 12.17 13.36
N ALA A 175 8.64 11.53 12.20
CA ALA A 175 8.82 10.08 12.08
C ALA A 175 10.26 9.66 12.45
N LYS A 176 11.27 10.39 11.95
CA LYS A 176 12.67 10.16 12.34
C LYS A 176 12.87 10.33 13.85
N GLN A 177 12.34 11.40 14.45
CA GLN A 177 12.53 11.70 15.87
C GLN A 177 11.92 10.64 16.78
N VAL A 178 10.80 10.06 16.38
CA VAL A 178 10.13 8.98 17.13
C VAL A 178 10.86 7.64 16.93
N ALA A 179 11.30 7.33 15.71
CA ALA A 179 11.82 6.01 15.36
C ALA A 179 13.31 5.80 15.63
N PHE A 180 14.12 6.87 15.69
CA PHE A 180 15.59 6.76 15.76
C PHE A 180 16.23 7.77 16.72
N THR A 181 17.25 7.31 17.45
CA THR A 181 18.27 8.19 18.00
C THR A 181 19.14 8.79 16.88
N ASP A 182 19.89 9.86 17.17
CA ASP A 182 20.77 10.49 16.19
C ASP A 182 21.87 9.56 15.68
N SER A 183 22.41 8.69 16.56
CA SER A 183 23.45 7.73 16.17
C SER A 183 22.91 6.63 15.27
N GLU A 184 21.74 6.06 15.58
CA GLU A 184 21.11 5.04 14.73
C GLU A 184 20.74 5.60 13.36
N TRP A 185 20.22 6.83 13.33
CA TRP A 185 19.91 7.51 12.08
C TRP A 185 21.16 7.71 11.23
N ALA A 186 22.25 8.21 11.83
CA ALA A 186 23.51 8.43 11.14
C ALA A 186 24.11 7.13 10.57
N GLU A 187 24.05 6.03 11.31
CA GLU A 187 24.48 4.71 10.85
C GLU A 187 23.65 4.23 9.65
N LEU A 188 22.31 4.33 9.75
CA LEU A 188 21.40 3.88 8.71
C LEU A 188 21.60 4.66 7.40
N ILE A 189 21.62 6.00 7.45
CA ILE A 189 21.82 6.81 6.25
C ILE A 189 23.23 6.65 5.67
N GLY A 190 24.22 6.33 6.52
CA GLY A 190 25.59 6.02 6.10
C GLY A 190 25.70 4.82 5.16
N THR A 191 24.68 3.94 5.13
CA THR A 191 24.61 2.82 4.17
C THR A 191 24.27 3.25 2.74
N LYS A 192 23.79 4.49 2.55
CA LYS A 192 23.37 5.06 1.24
C LYS A 192 23.98 6.44 0.99
N PRO A 193 25.32 6.57 0.96
CA PRO A 193 26.00 7.87 0.84
C PRO A 193 25.79 8.55 -0.52
N ASN A 194 25.30 7.83 -1.52
CA ASN A 194 24.98 8.32 -2.86
C ASN A 194 23.61 9.03 -2.95
N TRP A 195 22.82 9.01 -1.86
CA TRP A 195 21.51 9.65 -1.76
C TRP A 195 21.52 10.86 -0.83
N THR A 196 20.74 11.87 -1.19
CA THR A 196 20.36 12.92 -0.26
C THR A 196 19.17 12.44 0.56
N ILE A 197 19.30 12.39 1.88
CA ILE A 197 18.18 12.10 2.77
C ILE A 197 17.73 13.40 3.44
N SER A 198 16.57 13.90 3.02
CA SER A 198 15.99 15.17 3.46
C SER A 198 14.92 14.92 4.52
N LEU A 199 14.99 15.68 5.61
CA LEU A 199 13.96 15.73 6.64
C LEU A 199 13.10 16.99 6.44
N VAL A 200 11.77 16.83 6.44
CA VAL A 200 10.78 17.91 6.26
C VAL A 200 9.72 17.92 7.36
#